data_AF-A0A1V5HXV1-F1
#
_entry.id   AF-A0A1V5HXV1-F1
#
_cell.length_a   1.000
_cell.length_b   1.000
_cell.length_c   1.000
_cell.angle_alpha   90.00
_cell.angle_beta   90.00
_cell.angle_gamma   90.00
#
_symmetry.space_group_name_H-M   'P 1'
#
loop_
_entity.id
_entity.type
_entity.pdbx_description
1 polymer ?
#
loop_
_entity_poly.entity_id
_entity_poly.type
_entity_poly.pdbx_seq_one_letter_code
_entity_poly.pdbx_strand_id
1 'polypeptide(L)' 'MYKGLTVRYRTAKGRRKVEERQGVVLETYPNLFTLYVESQDSKVSFSYAELLTREVELELLSGNRS' A
#
# COMPACT_ATOMS: atom_id res chain seq x y z
N MET A 1 3.52 14.58 3.83
CA MET A 1 3.51 14.32 2.36
C MET A 1 4.10 12.93 2.17
N TYR A 2 3.31 11.94 1.75
CA TYR A 2 3.76 10.53 1.66
C TYR A 2 4.13 10.09 0.23
N LYS A 3 3.95 10.98 -0.76
CA LYS A 3 4.28 10.73 -2.16
C LYS A 3 5.76 10.39 -2.32
N GLY A 4 6.06 9.38 -3.12
CA GLY A 4 7.41 8.89 -3.39
C GLY A 4 7.93 7.88 -2.36
N LEU A 5 7.23 7.65 -1.26
CA LEU A 5 7.65 6.64 -0.28
C LEU A 5 7.43 5.24 -0.83
N THR A 6 8.42 4.38 -0.63
CA THR A 6 8.30 2.95 -0.93
C THR A 6 7.65 2.26 0.27
N VAL A 7 6.59 1.51 -0.02
CA VAL A 7 5.87 0.72 0.97
C VAL A 7 5.87 -0.75 0.58
N ARG A 8 5.90 -1.59 1.58
CA ARG A 8 5.46 -2.98 1.49
C ARG A 8 4.01 -3.04 1.92
N TYR A 9 3.20 -3.79 1.19
CA TYR A 9 1.82 -4.06 1.56
C TYR A 9 1.49 -5.54 1.51
N ARG A 10 0.62 -5.96 2.43
CA ARG A 10 0.04 -7.31 2.47
C ARG A 10 -1.46 -7.23 2.36
N THR A 11 -2.06 -8.03 1.48
CA THR A 11 -3.52 -8.12 1.33
C THR A 11 -4.02 -9.51 1.68
N ALA A 12 -5.11 -9.59 2.44
CA ALA A 12 -5.80 -10.86 2.72
C ALA A 12 -6.77 -11.22 1.58
N LYS A 13 -6.35 -12.08 0.64
CA LYS A 13 -7.26 -12.65 -0.38
C LYS A 13 -7.87 -13.96 0.12
N GLY A 14 -9.09 -13.88 0.62
CA GLY A 14 -9.87 -15.05 1.06
C GLY A 14 -9.29 -15.75 2.30
N ARG A 15 -9.72 -16.98 2.56
CA ARG A 15 -9.54 -17.64 3.87
C ARG A 15 -8.11 -18.11 4.19
N ARG A 16 -7.15 -18.08 3.26
CA ARG A 16 -5.80 -18.64 3.50
C ARG A 16 -4.65 -18.03 2.69
N LYS A 17 -4.90 -17.01 1.86
CA LYS A 17 -3.86 -16.46 0.98
C LYS A 17 -3.57 -15.00 1.33
N VAL A 18 -2.42 -14.78 1.94
CA VAL A 18 -1.83 -13.45 2.09
C VAL A 18 -0.90 -13.22 0.91
N GLU A 19 -1.08 -12.11 0.23
CA GLU A 19 -0.21 -11.69 -0.88
C GLU A 19 0.60 -10.47 -0.43
N GLU A 20 1.93 -10.56 -0.54
CA GLU A 20 2.87 -9.49 -0.17
C GLU A 20 3.50 -8.88 -1.43
N ARG A 21 3.49 -7.56 -1.52
CA ARG A 21 4.03 -6.79 -2.66
C ARG A 21 4.64 -5.48 -2.17
N GLN A 22 5.42 -4.84 -3.04
CA GLN A 22 5.94 -3.49 -2.81
C GLN A 22 5.34 -2.50 -3.80
N GLY A 23 5.23 -1.24 -3.40
CA GLY A 23 4.78 -0.17 -4.27
C GLY A 23 5.27 1.20 -3.82
N VAL A 24 5.19 2.17 -4.71
CA VAL A 24 5.55 3.57 -4.43
C VAL A 24 4.27 4.39 -4.34
N VAL A 25 4.12 5.17 -3.27
CA VAL A 25 2.97 6.07 -3.11
C VAL A 25 3.00 7.13 -4.19
N LEU A 26 1.99 7.15 -5.06
CA LEU A 26 1.83 8.16 -6.10
C LEU A 26 1.06 9.37 -5.58
N GLU A 27 -0.09 9.11 -4.97
CA GLU A 27 -1.08 10.12 -4.61
C GLU A 27 -1.83 9.70 -3.36
N THR A 28 -2.25 10.68 -2.57
CA THR A 28 -3.07 10.50 -1.36
C THR A 28 -4.29 11.41 -1.46
N TYR A 29 -5.46 10.83 -1.25
CA TYR A 29 -6.77 11.50 -1.27
C TYR A 29 -7.42 11.35 0.10
N PRO A 30 -8.50 12.10 0.41
CA PRO A 30 -9.14 12.03 1.72
C PRO A 30 -9.58 10.61 2.15
N ASN A 31 -9.95 9.75 1.20
CA ASN A 31 -10.53 8.43 1.50
C ASN A 31 -9.64 7.23 1.09
N LEU A 32 -8.64 7.45 0.22
CA LEU A 32 -7.78 6.40 -0.31
C LEU A 32 -6.42 6.96 -0.72
N PHE A 33 -5.48 6.06 -0.97
CA PHE A 33 -4.20 6.39 -1.60
C PHE A 33 -3.91 5.43 -2.75
N THR A 34 -3.06 5.85 -3.68
CA THR A 34 -2.69 5.07 -4.86
C THR A 34 -1.21 4.74 -4.84
N LEU A 35 -0.88 3.48 -5.08
CA LEU A 35 0.48 2.98 -5.24
C LEU A 35 0.74 2.61 -6.70
N TYR A 36 1.96 2.81 -7.16
CA TYR A 36 2.49 2.14 -8.33
C TYR A 36 3.19 0.85 -7.93
N VAL A 37 2.87 -0.27 -8.59
CA VAL A 37 3.43 -1.59 -8.29
C VAL A 37 4.18 -2.10 -9.51
N GLU A 38 5.51 -2.01 -9.46
CA GLU A 38 6.40 -2.34 -10.58
C GLU A 38 6.22 -3.79 -11.07
N SER A 39 6.06 -4.75 -10.15
CA SER A 39 5.87 -6.17 -10.51
C SER A 39 4.58 -6.47 -11.27
N GLN A 40 3.65 -5.52 -11.33
CA GLN A 40 2.39 -5.65 -12.08
C GLN A 40 2.24 -4.59 -13.17
N ASP A 41 3.23 -3.71 -13.34
CA ASP A 41 3.17 -2.56 -14.25
C ASP A 41 1.82 -1.80 -14.15
N SER A 42 1.33 -1.59 -12.93
CA SER A 42 -0.02 -1.06 -12.71
C SER A 42 -0.17 -0.27 -11.42
N LYS A 43 -1.24 0.53 -11.38
CA LYS A 43 -1.66 1.29 -10.20
C LYS A 43 -2.67 0.49 -9.39
N VAL A 44 -2.51 0.50 -8.07
CA VAL A 44 -3.49 -0.05 -7.13
C VAL A 44 -3.87 1.03 -6.12
N SER A 45 -5.11 0.99 -5.66
CA SER A 45 -5.62 1.94 -4.66
C SER A 45 -6.15 1.18 -3.47
N PHE A 46 -5.92 1.72 -2.28
CA PHE A 46 -6.47 1.20 -1.03
C PHE A 46 -7.08 2.33 -0.22
N SER A 47 -8.23 2.07 0.38
CA SER A 47 -8.89 2.98 1.31
C SER A 47 -8.22 2.93 2.69
N TYR A 48 -8.42 3.99 3.48
CA TYR A 48 -7.99 3.98 4.87
C TYR A 48 -8.80 2.99 5.72
N ALA A 49 -10.05 2.71 5.33
CA ALA A 49 -10.88 1.71 5.99
C ALA A 49 -10.24 0.31 5.91
N GLU A 50 -9.69 -0.08 4.76
CA GLU A 50 -9.00 -1.37 4.58
C GLU A 50 -7.77 -1.52 5.49
N LEU A 51 -7.09 -0.41 5.83
CA LEU A 51 -6.01 -0.43 6.81
C LEU A 51 -6.54 -0.63 8.24
N LEU A 52 -7.64 0.04 8.57
CA LEU A 52 -8.29 -0.05 9.88
C LEU A 52 -8.89 -1.44 10.11
N THR A 53 -9.46 -2.06 9.08
CA THR A 53 -10.03 -3.43 9.13
C THR A 53 -8.99 -4.53 8.96
N ARG A 54 -7.72 -4.17 8.70
CA ARG A 54 -6.59 -5.10 8.45
C ARG A 54 -6.79 -5.99 7.22
N GLU A 55 -7.62 -5.57 6.29
CA GLU A 55 -7.70 -6.19 4.96
C GLU A 55 -6.42 -5.93 4.17
N VAL A 56 -5.80 -4.77 4.45
CA VAL A 56 -4.49 -4.36 3.95
C VAL A 56 -3.60 -3.96 5.13
N GLU A 57 -2.39 -4.48 5.16
CA GLU A 57 -1.35 -4.04 6.09
C GLU A 57 -0.24 -3.33 5.31
N LEU A 58 0.24 -2.20 5.81
CA LEU A 58 1.29 -1.40 5.19
C LEU A 58 2.50 -1.23 6.10
N GLU A 59 3.68 -1.23 5.49
CA GLU A 59 4.94 -0.92 6.13
C GLU A 59 5.76 0.02 5.25
N LEU A 60 6.30 1.08 5.85
CA LEU A 60 7.21 2.02 5.17
C LEU A 60 8.60 1.40 5.08
N LEU A 61 9.14 1.24 3.87
CA LEU A 61 10.48 0.67 3.66
C LEU A 61 11.58 1.75 3.65
N SER A 62 11.23 2.95 3.22
CA SER A 62 12.13 4.11 3.12
C SER A 62 11.54 5.31 3.87
N GLY A 63 11.38 5.17 5.18
CA GLY A 63 11.17 6.34 6.04
C GLY A 63 12.51 6.98 6.34
N ASN A 64 12.84 8.10 5.70
CA ASN A 64 13.96 8.92 6.17
C ASN A 64 13.61 9.43 7.57
N ARG A 65 14.17 8.80 8.61
CA ARG A 65 14.26 9.37 9.95
C ARG A 65 15.30 10.49 9.87
N SER A 66 14.87 11.70 9.59
CA SER A 66 15.63 12.92 9.88
C SER A 66 14.80 13.80 10.78
#